data_AF-A0AAD9EQA8-F1
#
_entry.id   AF-A0AAD9EQA8-F1
#
_cell.length_a   1.000
_cell.length_b   1.000
_cell.length_c   1.000
_cell.angle_alpha   90.00
_cell.angle_beta   90.00
_cell.angle_gamma   90.00
#
_symmetry.space_group_name_H-M   'P 1'
#
loop_
_entity.id
_entity.type
_entity.pdbx_description
1 polymer ?
#
loop_
_entity_poly.entity_id
_entity_poly.type
_entity_poly.pdbx_seq_one_letter_code
_entity_poly.pdbx_strand_id
1 'polypeptide(L)'
;MFGSMGHPPDNKTNMTTVTPHMEEESREKMMSTPANTTDTNAKKYVFKHSVRQSLCLSAGEQEFLLKRKQVALKALNKLGIKSTLDSVPHVAILGSGGGQRTSVSLVGSLDQLEQEGLLDTVIYLGGVSGTALAMCSLYSDPQWSRNIDRAVSRLSAPGVKPLEVVSWLGQKAKDKRFSLSDIGGVLISAAITKQLDLQRLSDNRMNTFNPYPIYNVVNKKCLNNGPVRGKWFELTPHEAGFTDLGLFINTSHVGSSNYDEGPEGKETERDMTQMQGIMTSAIADEESMLFYFPDWTKGLVGSVTTALSKMENMKKSLDGILEQGRQKVMEPLQTWSDSLSEGPVQEQVSWMIQKGLPMIGNWEWGTTENFLYQYPGAEVPSCISGEEHLQLIDGGLMMNMPFPPFLGEKRDADLLIALDSGSSQTFETLTEARDYAKAMKKPFPEIDDRIFEEKDWPEDCYVFEGKEKEPTIVYIPLFNRHNCKDVEEVQAKMKEASRRRHKKM
;
A
#
# COMPACT_ATOMS: atom_id res chain seq x y z
N MET A 1 20.02 -57.94 -39.10
CA MET A 1 20.00 -58.98 -38.05
C MET A 1 18.83 -58.65 -37.14
N PHE A 2 17.70 -59.35 -37.35
CA PHE A 2 17.03 -60.20 -36.34
C PHE A 2 16.70 -59.42 -35.05
N GLY A 3 15.46 -59.12 -34.67
CA GLY A 3 14.18 -59.85 -34.77
C GLY A 3 13.63 -59.88 -33.33
N SER A 4 12.54 -59.16 -33.01
CA SER A 4 11.12 -59.55 -33.16
C SER A 4 10.53 -60.34 -31.98
N MET A 5 9.27 -60.00 -31.69
CA MET A 5 8.18 -60.76 -31.05
C MET A 5 7.84 -60.40 -29.59
N GLY A 6 6.59 -60.04 -29.24
CA GLY A 6 5.36 -60.05 -30.05
C GLY A 6 4.15 -59.34 -29.42
N HIS A 7 3.18 -59.06 -30.29
CA HIS A 7 1.79 -58.66 -30.09
C HIS A 7 0.87 -59.91 -30.24
N PRO A 8 -0.49 -59.82 -30.22
CA PRO A 8 -1.47 -59.56 -29.15
C PRO A 8 -2.46 -60.77 -29.06
N PRO A 9 -3.74 -60.61 -28.62
CA PRO A 9 -4.77 -60.35 -29.64
C PRO A 9 -5.96 -59.45 -29.24
N ASP A 10 -6.55 -58.90 -30.30
CA ASP A 10 -7.88 -58.26 -30.40
C ASP A 10 -9.04 -59.18 -29.97
N ASN A 11 -10.22 -58.62 -29.63
CA ASN A 11 -11.33 -58.41 -30.57
C ASN A 11 -12.69 -58.12 -29.88
N LYS A 12 -13.31 -56.99 -30.27
CA LYS A 12 -14.72 -56.68 -30.54
C LYS A 12 -15.92 -57.22 -29.71
N THR A 13 -16.91 -56.31 -29.65
CA THR A 13 -18.38 -56.46 -29.64
C THR A 13 -19.11 -56.74 -28.31
N ASN A 14 -19.83 -55.74 -27.77
CA ASN A 14 -21.28 -55.56 -28.03
C ASN A 14 -21.88 -54.35 -27.29
N MET A 15 -22.70 -53.57 -28.01
CA MET A 15 -23.71 -52.70 -27.42
C MET A 15 -24.81 -53.56 -26.81
N THR A 16 -25.15 -53.32 -25.54
CA THR A 16 -26.51 -53.56 -25.05
C THR A 16 -26.80 -52.62 -23.88
N THR A 17 -27.90 -51.90 -24.04
CA THR A 17 -28.61 -51.04 -23.09
C THR A 17 -28.85 -51.73 -21.74
N VAL A 18 -28.52 -51.04 -20.64
CA VAL A 18 -29.08 -51.31 -19.31
C VAL A 18 -29.48 -49.99 -18.65
N THR A 19 -30.72 -49.98 -18.19
CA THR A 19 -31.53 -48.92 -17.58
C THR A 19 -30.94 -48.29 -16.30
N PRO A 20 -31.26 -47.03 -15.97
CA PRO A 20 -30.84 -46.37 -14.74
C PRO A 20 -31.80 -46.74 -13.59
N HIS A 21 -31.38 -47.65 -12.72
CA HIS A 21 -32.10 -47.91 -11.47
C HIS A 21 -31.11 -48.26 -10.37
N MET A 22 -30.23 -47.32 -10.04
CA MET A 22 -29.31 -47.46 -8.88
C MET A 22 -28.65 -46.15 -8.43
N GLU A 23 -29.30 -44.99 -8.63
CA GLU A 23 -28.81 -43.69 -8.10
C GLU A 23 -29.83 -42.94 -7.22
N GLU A 24 -31.00 -43.52 -6.94
CA GLU A 24 -32.06 -42.85 -6.17
C GLU A 24 -32.19 -43.34 -4.71
N GLU A 25 -31.62 -44.49 -4.35
CA GLU A 25 -31.62 -44.98 -2.95
C GLU A 25 -30.48 -44.43 -2.08
N SER A 26 -29.49 -43.77 -2.67
CA SER A 26 -28.37 -43.13 -1.95
C SER A 26 -28.69 -41.71 -1.47
N ARG A 27 -29.82 -41.13 -1.90
CA ARG A 27 -30.25 -39.76 -1.57
C ARG A 27 -31.25 -39.66 -0.41
N GLU A 28 -31.89 -40.75 -0.01
CA GLU A 28 -32.86 -40.73 1.12
C GLU A 28 -32.30 -41.26 2.45
N LYS A 29 -31.06 -41.78 2.50
CA LYS A 29 -30.42 -42.25 3.74
C LYS A 29 -29.45 -41.27 4.40
N MET A 30 -29.40 -40.02 3.93
CA MET A 30 -28.62 -38.93 4.52
C MET A 30 -29.51 -37.84 5.15
N MET A 31 -30.75 -38.20 5.51
CA MET A 31 -31.69 -37.40 6.28
C MET A 31 -32.29 -38.22 7.43
N SER A 32 -31.49 -38.53 8.46
CA SER A 32 -31.96 -38.70 9.85
C SER A 32 -30.83 -39.18 10.75
N THR A 33 -30.14 -38.25 11.42
CA THR A 33 -29.50 -38.59 12.71
C THR A 33 -29.66 -37.39 13.65
N PRO A 34 -30.04 -37.58 14.92
CA PRO A 34 -30.55 -36.52 15.76
C PRO A 34 -29.44 -35.55 16.21
N ALA A 35 -29.79 -34.28 16.24
CA ALA A 35 -29.03 -33.24 16.92
C ALA A 35 -28.80 -33.60 18.39
N ASN A 36 -27.55 -33.72 18.81
CA ASN A 36 -27.12 -33.45 20.19
C ASN A 36 -25.59 -33.39 20.29
N THR A 37 -25.04 -32.25 19.88
CA THR A 37 -23.90 -31.60 20.54
C THR A 37 -24.04 -30.12 20.22
N THR A 38 -24.77 -29.40 21.07
CA THR A 38 -24.76 -27.94 21.10
C THR A 38 -23.36 -27.50 21.50
N ASP A 39 -22.52 -27.19 20.53
CA ASP A 39 -21.38 -26.30 20.73
C ASP A 39 -21.94 -24.88 20.89
N THR A 40 -22.20 -24.49 22.13
CA THR A 40 -22.82 -23.21 22.51
C THR A 40 -21.90 -21.99 22.37
N ASN A 41 -20.78 -22.09 21.65
CA ASN A 41 -19.83 -20.98 21.48
C ASN A 41 -19.57 -20.55 20.03
N ALA A 42 -20.47 -20.84 19.09
CA ALA A 42 -20.49 -20.11 17.82
C ALA A 42 -20.90 -18.64 18.10
N LYS A 43 -19.91 -17.77 18.37
CA LYS A 43 -20.13 -16.32 18.39
C LYS A 43 -20.88 -15.96 17.11
N LYS A 44 -22.11 -15.47 17.24
CA LYS A 44 -22.91 -15.02 16.10
C LYS A 44 -22.27 -13.74 15.60
N TYR A 45 -21.41 -13.87 14.61
CA TYR A 45 -20.69 -12.77 13.97
C TYR A 45 -21.69 -11.88 13.23
N VAL A 46 -22.08 -10.75 13.83
CA VAL A 46 -22.95 -9.74 13.21
C VAL A 46 -22.06 -8.66 12.60
N PHE A 47 -22.10 -8.49 11.28
CA PHE A 47 -21.34 -7.44 10.59
C PHE A 47 -21.92 -6.06 10.94
N LYS A 48 -21.13 -5.24 11.64
CA LYS A 48 -21.51 -3.89 12.05
C LYS A 48 -21.52 -2.88 10.88
N HIS A 49 -20.65 -3.09 9.89
CA HIS A 49 -20.44 -2.16 8.80
C HIS A 49 -20.91 -2.76 7.48
N SER A 50 -21.62 -1.94 6.68
CA SER A 50 -22.01 -2.33 5.33
C SER A 50 -20.79 -2.41 4.43
N VAL A 51 -20.58 -3.57 3.81
CA VAL A 51 -19.57 -3.76 2.77
C VAL A 51 -20.23 -3.45 1.43
N ARG A 52 -19.74 -2.42 0.75
CA ARG A 52 -20.16 -2.07 -0.60
C ARG A 52 -19.55 -3.06 -1.58
N GLN A 53 -20.40 -3.69 -2.38
CA GLN A 53 -20.00 -4.59 -3.46
C GLN A 53 -20.29 -3.94 -4.81
N SER A 54 -19.29 -3.32 -5.43
CA SER A 54 -19.41 -2.82 -6.80
C SER A 54 -18.07 -2.36 -7.34
N LEU A 55 -17.89 -2.55 -8.65
CA LEU A 55 -16.72 -2.07 -9.41
C LEU A 55 -16.82 -0.59 -9.81
N CYS A 56 -17.96 0.07 -9.57
CA CYS A 56 -18.17 1.49 -9.87
C CYS A 56 -17.62 2.39 -8.75
N LEU A 57 -17.53 3.69 -9.01
CA LEU A 57 -17.19 4.71 -8.01
C LEU A 57 -18.21 4.76 -6.86
N SER A 58 -17.73 5.09 -5.66
CA SER A 58 -18.60 5.49 -4.56
C SER A 58 -19.36 6.79 -4.88
N ALA A 59 -20.48 7.02 -4.20
CA ALA A 59 -21.24 8.27 -4.38
C ALA A 59 -20.40 9.52 -4.08
N GLY A 60 -19.53 9.47 -3.06
CA GLY A 60 -18.64 10.59 -2.71
C GLY A 60 -17.57 10.86 -3.77
N GLU A 61 -17.00 9.81 -4.38
CA GLU A 61 -16.04 9.98 -5.48
C GLU A 61 -16.73 10.49 -6.76
N GLN A 62 -17.97 10.06 -7.04
CA GLN A 62 -18.76 10.59 -8.16
C GLN A 62 -19.08 12.08 -7.97
N GLU A 63 -19.49 12.49 -6.77
CA GLU A 63 -19.77 13.89 -6.47
C GLU A 63 -18.51 14.76 -6.60
N PHE A 64 -17.37 14.27 -6.11
CA PHE A 64 -16.09 14.93 -6.29
C PHE A 64 -15.75 15.09 -7.78
N LEU A 65 -15.85 14.01 -8.56
CA LEU A 65 -15.52 13.98 -9.98
C LEU A 65 -16.33 15.03 -10.75
N LEU A 66 -17.65 15.08 -10.54
CA LEU A 66 -18.53 16.05 -11.18
C LEU A 66 -18.07 17.50 -10.95
N LYS A 67 -17.64 17.82 -9.72
CA LYS A 67 -17.16 19.17 -9.40
C LYS A 67 -15.75 19.42 -9.93
N ARG A 68 -14.85 18.43 -9.86
CA ARG A 68 -13.46 18.56 -10.35
C ARG A 68 -13.40 18.70 -11.87
N LYS A 69 -14.28 18.02 -12.63
CA LYS A 69 -14.39 18.21 -14.09
C LYS A 69 -14.67 19.67 -14.48
N GLN A 70 -15.41 20.42 -13.65
CA GLN A 70 -15.62 21.86 -13.90
C GLN A 70 -14.35 22.70 -13.72
N VAL A 71 -13.47 22.31 -12.80
CA VAL A 71 -12.16 22.96 -12.61
C VAL A 71 -11.25 22.62 -13.79
N ALA A 72 -11.15 21.35 -14.14
CA ALA A 72 -10.36 20.88 -15.28
C ALA A 72 -10.81 21.52 -16.59
N LEU A 73 -12.12 21.63 -16.84
CA LEU A 73 -12.66 22.32 -18.02
C LEU A 73 -12.18 23.78 -18.10
N LYS A 74 -12.18 24.51 -16.99
CA LYS A 74 -11.69 25.89 -16.94
C LYS A 74 -10.19 25.97 -17.23
N ALA A 75 -9.40 25.03 -16.71
CA ALA A 75 -7.97 24.97 -16.97
C ALA A 75 -7.67 24.66 -18.44
N LEU A 76 -8.32 23.64 -19.01
CA LEU A 76 -8.20 23.29 -20.43
C LEU A 76 -8.53 24.48 -21.34
N ASN A 77 -9.62 25.20 -21.05
CA ASN A 77 -10.00 26.39 -21.82
C ASN A 77 -8.95 27.52 -21.72
N LYS A 78 -8.32 27.72 -20.56
CA LYS A 78 -7.22 28.70 -20.40
C LYS A 78 -5.98 28.31 -21.21
N LEU A 79 -5.73 27.01 -21.34
CA LEU A 79 -4.66 26.45 -22.16
C LEU A 79 -4.99 26.43 -23.66
N GLY A 80 -6.17 26.93 -24.06
CA GLY A 80 -6.63 26.93 -25.46
C GLY A 80 -7.12 25.58 -25.97
N ILE A 81 -7.26 24.58 -25.09
CA ILE A 81 -7.76 23.24 -25.42
C ILE A 81 -9.28 23.27 -25.35
N LYS A 82 -9.95 23.13 -26.49
CA LYS A 82 -11.41 23.09 -26.56
C LYS A 82 -11.93 21.81 -25.93
N SER A 83 -12.77 21.94 -24.91
CA SER A 83 -13.46 20.82 -24.29
C SER A 83 -14.86 21.23 -23.81
N THR A 84 -15.70 20.25 -23.54
CA THR A 84 -17.01 20.36 -22.90
C THR A 84 -16.98 19.57 -21.59
N LEU A 85 -17.96 19.77 -20.70
CA LEU A 85 -17.97 19.04 -19.43
C LEU A 85 -17.97 17.51 -19.65
N ASP A 86 -18.67 17.03 -20.68
CA ASP A 86 -18.76 15.60 -21.00
C ASP A 86 -17.45 15.06 -21.59
N SER A 87 -16.71 15.90 -22.31
CA SER A 87 -15.44 15.55 -22.98
C SER A 87 -14.18 15.98 -22.20
N VAL A 88 -14.29 16.36 -20.92
CA VAL A 88 -13.11 16.61 -20.08
C VAL A 88 -12.38 15.28 -19.87
N PRO A 89 -11.11 15.16 -20.30
CA PRO A 89 -10.34 13.94 -20.10
C PRO A 89 -10.08 13.69 -18.62
N HIS A 90 -10.18 12.43 -18.22
CA HIS A 90 -9.82 11.97 -16.89
C HIS A 90 -8.31 11.76 -16.81
N VAL A 91 -7.61 12.83 -16.41
CA VAL A 91 -6.16 12.83 -16.23
C VAL A 91 -5.80 12.37 -14.81
N ALA A 92 -4.91 11.38 -14.71
CA ALA A 92 -4.36 10.90 -13.44
C ALA A 92 -2.83 10.97 -13.42
N ILE A 93 -2.25 11.38 -12.29
CA ILE A 93 -0.81 11.28 -12.02
C ILE A 93 -0.54 10.07 -11.14
N LEU A 94 0.42 9.24 -11.54
CA LEU A 94 0.84 8.03 -10.84
C LEU A 94 2.31 8.20 -10.43
N GLY A 95 2.55 8.30 -9.12
CA GLY A 95 3.90 8.39 -8.59
C GLY A 95 4.41 7.05 -8.05
N SER A 96 5.72 6.83 -8.26
CA SER A 96 6.40 5.60 -7.89
C SER A 96 6.91 5.56 -6.45
N GLY A 97 7.22 4.35 -5.97
CA GLY A 97 7.90 4.18 -4.69
C GLY A 97 9.41 4.41 -4.77
N GLY A 98 10.01 4.85 -3.65
CA GLY A 98 11.44 5.17 -3.57
C GLY A 98 11.83 6.15 -2.46
N GLY A 99 11.05 6.20 -1.37
CA GLY A 99 11.29 7.05 -0.22
C GLY A 99 11.37 8.54 -0.55
N GLN A 100 12.28 9.26 0.10
CA GLN A 100 12.43 10.71 -0.05
C GLN A 100 12.65 11.16 -1.51
N ARG A 101 13.31 10.35 -2.34
CA ARG A 101 13.59 10.73 -3.74
C ARG A 101 12.31 10.89 -4.53
N THR A 102 11.39 9.93 -4.42
CA THR A 102 10.09 10.03 -5.12
C THR A 102 9.19 11.06 -4.47
N SER A 103 9.30 11.28 -3.16
CA SER A 103 8.60 12.38 -2.48
C SER A 103 9.00 13.75 -3.05
N VAL A 104 10.31 14.03 -3.12
CA VAL A 104 10.84 15.30 -3.65
C VAL A 104 10.55 15.43 -5.13
N SER A 105 10.76 14.37 -5.90
CA SER A 105 10.45 14.36 -7.34
C SER A 105 8.99 14.66 -7.61
N LEU A 106 8.05 14.07 -6.84
CA LEU A 106 6.63 14.35 -7.00
C LEU A 106 6.33 15.83 -6.76
N VAL A 107 6.82 16.40 -5.66
CA VAL A 107 6.57 17.80 -5.32
C VAL A 107 7.12 18.72 -6.41
N GLY A 108 8.33 18.46 -6.93
CA GLY A 108 8.89 19.22 -8.05
C GLY A 108 8.08 19.08 -9.35
N SER A 109 7.61 17.88 -9.68
CA SER A 109 6.74 17.69 -10.86
C SER A 109 5.40 18.41 -10.72
N LEU A 110 4.79 18.38 -9.54
CA LEU A 110 3.54 19.09 -9.26
C LEU A 110 3.74 20.61 -9.30
N ASP A 111 4.89 21.10 -8.85
CA ASP A 111 5.27 22.52 -8.90
C ASP A 111 5.36 23.01 -10.36
N GLN A 112 6.08 22.26 -11.20
CA GLN A 112 6.14 22.60 -12.63
C GLN A 112 4.75 22.53 -13.29
N LEU A 113 3.93 21.52 -12.97
CA LEU A 113 2.57 21.42 -13.52
C LEU A 113 1.68 22.59 -13.09
N GLU A 114 1.87 23.13 -11.89
CA GLU A 114 1.17 24.33 -11.42
C GLU A 114 1.60 25.56 -12.22
N GLN A 115 2.91 25.76 -12.39
CA GLN A 115 3.49 26.88 -13.15
C GLN A 115 3.05 26.88 -14.61
N GLU A 116 2.91 25.70 -15.22
CA GLU A 116 2.41 25.54 -16.59
C GLU A 116 0.86 25.56 -16.69
N GLY A 117 0.15 25.72 -15.57
CA GLY A 117 -1.32 25.74 -15.53
C GLY A 117 -1.97 24.38 -15.83
N LEU A 118 -1.19 23.30 -15.82
CA LEU A 118 -1.64 21.93 -16.10
C LEU A 118 -2.20 21.22 -14.86
N LEU A 119 -1.79 21.59 -13.65
CA LEU A 119 -2.20 20.89 -12.42
C LEU A 119 -3.72 20.88 -12.20
N ASP A 120 -4.42 21.96 -12.59
CA ASP A 120 -5.88 22.02 -12.47
C ASP A 120 -6.61 21.10 -13.47
N THR A 121 -5.94 20.58 -14.50
CA THR A 121 -6.48 19.56 -15.42
C THR A 121 -6.50 18.16 -14.81
N VAL A 122 -5.69 17.93 -13.77
CA VAL A 122 -5.53 16.63 -13.13
C VAL A 122 -6.74 16.33 -12.24
N ILE A 123 -7.37 15.19 -12.47
CA ILE A 123 -8.50 14.71 -11.65
C ILE A 123 -8.00 13.89 -10.48
N TYR A 124 -7.04 12.99 -10.70
CA TYR A 124 -6.57 12.03 -9.72
C TYR A 124 -5.07 12.11 -9.47
N LEU A 125 -4.66 11.88 -8.22
CA LEU A 125 -3.26 11.70 -7.84
C LEU A 125 -3.14 10.40 -7.04
N GLY A 126 -2.43 9.43 -7.61
CA GLY A 126 -2.18 8.12 -7.03
C GLY A 126 -0.72 7.94 -6.65
N GLY A 127 -0.48 7.33 -5.49
CA GLY A 127 0.89 7.02 -5.04
C GLY A 127 1.02 5.74 -4.25
N VAL A 128 2.24 5.19 -4.29
CA VAL A 128 2.75 4.15 -3.38
C VAL A 128 3.99 4.67 -2.66
N SER A 129 4.35 4.07 -1.51
CA SER A 129 5.60 4.33 -0.79
C SER A 129 5.97 5.82 -0.64
N GLY A 130 7.12 6.25 -1.17
CA GLY A 130 7.60 7.63 -1.11
C GLY A 130 6.66 8.67 -1.72
N THR A 131 5.95 8.36 -2.82
CA THR A 131 4.93 9.28 -3.36
C THR A 131 3.75 9.42 -2.39
N ALA A 132 3.33 8.31 -1.76
CA ALA A 132 2.28 8.36 -0.75
C ALA A 132 2.69 9.26 0.45
N LEU A 133 3.96 9.28 0.86
CA LEU A 133 4.44 10.23 1.89
C LEU A 133 4.30 11.69 1.48
N ALA A 134 4.68 12.02 0.24
CA ALA A 134 4.52 13.38 -0.27
C ALA A 134 3.04 13.77 -0.29
N MET A 135 2.15 12.86 -0.72
CA MET A 135 0.71 13.06 -0.67
C MET A 135 0.22 13.30 0.77
N CYS A 136 0.63 12.49 1.76
CA CYS A 136 0.27 12.74 3.17
C CYS A 136 0.66 14.15 3.62
N SER A 137 1.86 14.62 3.22
CA SER A 137 2.30 15.98 3.53
C SER A 137 1.48 17.05 2.80
N LEU A 138 1.25 16.89 1.50
CA LEU A 138 0.49 17.83 0.68
C LEU A 138 -0.95 17.99 1.16
N TYR A 139 -1.66 16.87 1.33
CA TYR A 139 -3.07 16.85 1.66
C TYR A 139 -3.38 17.23 3.11
N SER A 140 -2.36 17.43 3.95
CA SER A 140 -2.51 18.11 5.24
C SER A 140 -2.89 19.60 5.10
N ASP A 141 -2.62 20.19 3.93
CA ASP A 141 -3.10 21.51 3.53
C ASP A 141 -4.26 21.37 2.53
N PRO A 142 -5.49 21.78 2.89
CA PRO A 142 -6.64 21.70 1.99
C PRO A 142 -6.46 22.46 0.67
N GLN A 143 -5.53 23.41 0.54
CA GLN A 143 -5.37 24.20 -0.69
C GLN A 143 -3.97 24.09 -1.28
N TRP A 144 -3.25 22.99 -1.03
CA TRP A 144 -1.85 22.83 -1.43
C TRP A 144 -1.61 23.07 -2.92
N SER A 145 -2.55 22.71 -3.81
CA SER A 145 -2.38 22.87 -5.26
C SER A 145 -2.31 24.33 -5.72
N ARG A 146 -2.70 25.29 -4.86
CA ARG A 146 -2.62 26.73 -5.11
C ARG A 146 -1.42 27.40 -4.47
N ASN A 147 -0.68 26.67 -3.64
CA ASN A 147 0.47 27.17 -2.90
C ASN A 147 1.46 26.04 -2.65
N ILE A 148 2.01 25.53 -3.74
CA ILE A 148 2.97 24.43 -3.70
C ILE A 148 4.30 24.84 -3.07
N ASP A 149 4.66 26.13 -3.14
CA ASP A 149 5.81 26.74 -2.46
C ASP A 149 5.85 26.42 -0.96
N ARG A 150 4.69 26.38 -0.32
CA ARG A 150 4.58 26.00 1.09
C ARG A 150 4.99 24.55 1.31
N ALA A 151 4.59 23.64 0.42
CA ALA A 151 4.97 22.24 0.48
C ALA A 151 6.47 22.04 0.19
N VAL A 152 7.00 22.75 -0.81
CA VAL A 152 8.43 22.79 -1.13
C VAL A 152 9.24 23.29 0.08
N SER A 153 8.83 24.39 0.68
CA SER A 153 9.49 24.98 1.86
C SER A 153 9.51 24.00 3.04
N ARG A 154 8.44 23.21 3.22
CA ARG A 154 8.36 22.19 4.27
C ARG A 154 9.38 21.07 4.07
N LEU A 155 9.67 20.67 2.83
CA LEU A 155 10.71 19.66 2.56
C LEU A 155 12.10 20.10 3.03
N SER A 156 12.32 21.41 3.21
CA SER A 156 13.57 21.98 3.74
C SER A 156 13.50 22.38 5.21
N ALA A 157 12.34 22.30 5.86
CA ALA A 157 12.15 22.69 7.25
C ALA A 157 12.91 21.76 8.24
N PRO A 158 13.13 22.18 9.50
CA PRO A 158 13.56 21.25 10.55
C PRO A 158 12.53 20.12 10.72
N GLY A 159 13.00 18.93 11.11
CA GLY A 159 12.12 17.81 11.44
C GLY A 159 11.33 18.03 12.73
N VAL A 160 10.45 17.07 13.05
CA VAL A 160 9.67 17.07 14.29
C VAL A 160 10.62 16.98 15.50
N LYS A 161 10.33 17.74 16.56
CA LYS A 161 11.18 17.73 17.76
C LYS A 161 11.15 16.34 18.42
N PRO A 162 12.29 15.83 18.93
CA PRO A 162 12.34 14.52 19.58
C PRO A 162 11.32 14.31 20.70
N LEU A 163 11.06 15.34 21.51
CA LEU A 163 10.08 15.27 22.60
C LEU A 163 8.65 15.07 22.08
N GLU A 164 8.31 15.63 20.91
CA GLU A 164 7.00 15.45 20.29
C GLU A 164 6.83 14.02 19.77
N VAL A 165 7.90 13.44 19.19
CA VAL A 165 7.94 12.02 18.77
C VAL A 165 7.73 11.08 19.97
N VAL A 166 8.47 11.31 21.06
CA VAL A 166 8.35 10.52 22.29
C VAL A 166 6.96 10.64 22.90
N SER A 167 6.41 11.85 22.97
CA SER A 167 5.06 12.11 23.49
C SER A 167 4.00 11.41 22.66
N TRP A 168 4.09 11.48 21.33
CA TRP A 168 3.17 10.81 20.42
C TRP A 168 3.22 9.29 20.59
N LEU A 169 4.42 8.70 20.64
CA LEU A 169 4.59 7.27 20.85
C LEU A 169 4.07 6.82 22.21
N GLY A 170 4.38 7.55 23.28
CA GLY A 170 3.90 7.24 24.62
C GLY A 170 2.37 7.29 24.74
N GLN A 171 1.71 8.19 24.00
CA GLN A 171 0.26 8.22 23.90
C GLN A 171 -0.29 7.05 23.08
N LYS A 172 0.30 6.79 21.90
CA LYS A 172 -0.17 5.74 20.99
C LYS A 172 0.08 4.33 21.49
N ALA A 173 1.13 4.12 22.26
CA ALA A 173 1.41 2.82 22.85
C ALA A 173 0.20 2.34 23.68
N LYS A 174 -0.50 3.25 24.38
CA LYS A 174 -1.71 2.94 25.16
C LYS A 174 -2.84 2.29 24.34
N ASP A 175 -2.85 2.46 23.01
CA ASP A 175 -3.77 1.77 22.13
C ASP A 175 -3.50 0.25 22.15
N LYS A 176 -4.56 -0.55 22.14
CA LYS A 176 -4.47 -2.01 22.02
C LYS A 176 -3.87 -2.41 20.67
N ARG A 177 -4.07 -1.60 19.64
CA ARG A 177 -3.67 -1.82 18.23
C ARG A 177 -2.30 -1.23 17.88
N PHE A 178 -1.55 -0.73 18.86
CA PHE A 178 -0.18 -0.27 18.65
C PHE A 178 0.64 -1.36 17.94
N SER A 179 1.50 -0.98 17.01
CA SER A 179 2.20 -1.89 16.10
C SER A 179 3.52 -1.26 15.61
N LEU A 180 4.34 -2.06 14.92
CA LEU A 180 5.55 -1.52 14.27
C LEU A 180 5.24 -0.41 13.26
N SER A 181 4.07 -0.44 12.62
CA SER A 181 3.63 0.63 11.73
C SER A 181 3.50 1.98 12.43
N ASP A 182 3.17 2.02 13.72
CA ASP A 182 3.10 3.27 14.49
C ASP A 182 4.51 3.83 14.74
N ILE A 183 5.47 2.96 15.07
CA ILE A 183 6.87 3.34 15.25
C ILE A 183 7.48 3.81 13.92
N GLY A 184 7.30 3.04 12.85
CA GLY A 184 7.77 3.44 11.51
C GLY A 184 7.11 4.75 11.06
N GLY A 185 5.80 4.88 11.25
CA GLY A 185 5.02 6.05 10.85
C GLY A 185 5.51 7.36 11.48
N VAL A 186 5.75 7.37 12.80
CA VAL A 186 6.25 8.57 13.49
C VAL A 186 7.70 8.91 13.13
N LEU A 187 8.56 7.91 12.95
CA LEU A 187 9.97 8.12 12.60
C LEU A 187 10.08 8.66 11.16
N ILE A 188 9.34 8.07 10.24
CA ILE A 188 9.25 8.51 8.84
C ILE A 188 8.64 9.91 8.77
N SER A 189 7.61 10.17 9.58
CA SER A 189 7.00 11.49 9.66
C SER A 189 7.99 12.55 10.17
N ALA A 190 8.74 12.24 11.22
CA ALA A 190 9.75 13.14 11.77
C ALA A 190 10.91 13.42 10.79
N ALA A 191 11.38 12.39 10.07
CA ALA A 191 12.56 12.47 9.23
C ALA A 191 12.29 12.91 7.77
N ILE A 192 11.14 12.53 7.21
CA ILE A 192 10.80 12.74 5.80
C ILE A 192 9.78 13.85 5.61
N THR A 193 8.57 13.68 6.14
CA THR A 193 7.49 14.66 5.94
C THR A 193 7.62 15.87 6.86
N LYS A 194 8.48 15.76 7.89
CA LYS A 194 8.86 16.80 8.86
C LYS A 194 7.66 17.35 9.63
N GLN A 195 6.60 16.54 9.76
CA GLN A 195 5.39 16.87 10.50
C GLN A 195 4.69 15.61 11.01
N LEU A 196 4.03 15.71 12.16
CA LEU A 196 3.06 14.69 12.59
C LEU A 196 1.68 15.13 12.10
N ASP A 197 1.12 14.40 11.16
CA ASP A 197 -0.25 14.64 10.69
C ASP A 197 -1.23 13.76 11.46
N LEU A 198 -1.98 14.39 12.34
CA LEU A 198 -2.97 13.74 13.20
C LEU A 198 -4.37 13.72 12.58
N GLN A 199 -4.52 14.26 11.36
CA GLN A 199 -5.77 14.21 10.63
C GLN A 199 -6.07 12.78 10.18
N ARG A 200 -7.36 12.50 9.99
CA ARG A 200 -7.84 11.26 9.40
C ARG A 200 -8.05 11.43 7.91
N LEU A 201 -7.97 10.33 7.17
CA LEU A 201 -8.19 10.37 5.73
C LEU A 201 -9.66 10.72 5.42
N SER A 202 -10.61 10.19 6.22
CA SER A 202 -12.03 10.51 6.05
C SER A 202 -12.42 11.92 6.48
N ASP A 203 -11.66 12.53 7.40
CA ASP A 203 -11.88 13.92 7.82
C ASP A 203 -11.47 14.93 6.74
N ASN A 204 -10.72 14.48 5.73
CA ASN A 204 -10.25 15.35 4.66
C ASN A 204 -11.45 15.87 3.87
N ARG A 205 -11.85 17.10 4.18
CA ARG A 205 -12.94 17.80 3.49
C ARG A 205 -12.50 18.05 2.06
N MET A 206 -12.84 17.10 1.20
CA MET A 206 -12.49 17.13 -0.20
C MET A 206 -13.03 18.42 -0.83
N ASN A 207 -12.11 19.34 -1.08
CA ASN A 207 -12.36 20.50 -1.91
C ASN A 207 -11.87 20.19 -3.32
N THR A 208 -12.37 20.97 -4.28
CA THR A 208 -12.10 20.75 -5.70
C THR A 208 -10.80 21.41 -6.16
N PHE A 209 -10.01 22.00 -5.25
CA PHE A 209 -8.74 22.64 -5.61
C PHE A 209 -7.66 21.61 -5.89
N ASN A 210 -7.63 20.53 -5.13
CA ASN A 210 -6.63 19.47 -5.29
C ASN A 210 -7.20 18.33 -6.15
N PRO A 211 -6.35 17.55 -6.84
CA PRO A 211 -6.72 16.24 -7.37
C PRO A 211 -7.26 15.31 -6.27
N TYR A 212 -8.01 14.29 -6.64
CA TYR A 212 -8.49 13.26 -5.71
C TYR A 212 -7.33 12.33 -5.30
N PRO A 213 -7.01 12.22 -3.99
CA PRO A 213 -5.90 11.37 -3.54
C PRO A 213 -6.33 9.90 -3.47
N ILE A 214 -5.49 9.02 -4.02
CA ILE A 214 -5.65 7.57 -3.91
C ILE A 214 -4.34 6.98 -3.40
N TYR A 215 -4.35 6.50 -2.17
CA TYR A 215 -3.21 5.82 -1.57
C TYR A 215 -3.35 4.31 -1.76
N ASN A 216 -2.24 3.63 -2.01
CA ASN A 216 -2.28 2.23 -2.42
C ASN A 216 -1.33 1.38 -1.58
N VAL A 217 -1.88 0.30 -1.03
CA VAL A 217 -1.18 -0.71 -0.25
C VAL A 217 -1.59 -2.10 -0.75
N VAL A 218 -0.92 -3.15 -0.29
CA VAL A 218 -1.25 -4.54 -0.66
C VAL A 218 -1.42 -5.40 0.58
N ASN A 219 -2.29 -6.40 0.51
CA ASN A 219 -2.38 -7.40 1.58
C ASN A 219 -1.25 -8.43 1.44
N LYS A 220 -0.33 -8.45 2.41
CA LYS A 220 0.85 -9.33 2.47
C LYS A 220 0.47 -10.80 2.29
N LYS A 221 -0.61 -11.24 2.94
CA LYS A 221 -1.05 -12.65 2.93
C LYS A 221 -1.48 -13.14 1.54
N CYS A 222 -1.74 -12.23 0.60
CA CYS A 222 -2.12 -12.58 -0.77
C CYS A 222 -0.98 -12.45 -1.79
N LEU A 223 0.26 -12.11 -1.37
CA LEU A 223 1.37 -11.88 -2.32
C LEU A 223 1.66 -13.07 -3.23
N ASN A 224 1.45 -14.30 -2.75
CA ASN A 224 1.72 -15.53 -3.49
C ASN A 224 0.44 -16.19 -4.04
N ASN A 225 -0.72 -15.52 -3.97
CA ASN A 225 -2.01 -16.13 -4.27
C ASN A 225 -2.55 -15.76 -5.65
N GLY A 226 -2.74 -16.78 -6.50
CA GLY A 226 -3.34 -16.65 -7.82
C GLY A 226 -2.32 -16.32 -8.92
N PRO A 227 -2.80 -16.11 -10.17
CA PRO A 227 -1.94 -15.87 -11.33
C PRO A 227 -1.26 -14.49 -11.30
N VAL A 228 -1.79 -13.56 -10.52
CA VAL A 228 -1.25 -12.22 -10.29
C VAL A 228 -0.89 -12.14 -8.82
N ARG A 229 0.35 -11.74 -8.52
CA ARG A 229 0.83 -11.57 -7.14
C ARG A 229 -0.04 -10.57 -6.41
N GLY A 230 -0.39 -10.80 -5.15
CA GLY A 230 -0.99 -9.79 -4.27
C GLY A 230 -2.46 -9.45 -4.54
N LYS A 231 -3.03 -8.68 -3.60
CA LYS A 231 -4.34 -8.03 -3.74
C LYS A 231 -4.20 -6.57 -3.34
N TRP A 232 -4.51 -5.68 -4.28
CA TRP A 232 -4.47 -4.24 -4.06
C TRP A 232 -5.57 -3.80 -3.11
N PHE A 233 -5.18 -2.93 -2.20
CA PHE A 233 -6.06 -2.28 -1.26
C PHE A 233 -5.90 -0.77 -1.45
N GLU A 234 -6.93 -0.12 -1.97
CA GLU A 234 -6.94 1.33 -2.15
C GLU A 234 -7.54 2.01 -0.93
N LEU A 235 -7.03 3.20 -0.63
CA LEU A 235 -7.45 4.07 0.46
C LEU A 235 -7.74 5.45 -0.15
N THR A 236 -8.99 5.87 -0.04
CA THR A 236 -9.46 7.19 -0.49
C THR A 236 -10.17 7.91 0.66
N PRO A 237 -10.46 9.20 0.57
CA PRO A 237 -11.25 9.91 1.58
C PRO A 237 -12.66 9.31 1.82
N HIS A 238 -13.25 8.65 0.83
CA HIS A 238 -14.63 8.17 0.91
C HIS A 238 -14.75 6.67 1.20
N GLU A 239 -13.92 5.85 0.54
CA GLU A 239 -13.91 4.41 0.72
C GLU A 239 -12.51 3.81 0.70
N ALA A 240 -12.39 2.64 1.31
CA ALA A 240 -11.18 1.83 1.30
C ALA A 240 -11.53 0.36 1.11
N GLY A 241 -10.70 -0.37 0.37
CA GLY A 241 -11.02 -1.77 0.06
C GLY A 241 -10.24 -2.36 -1.11
N PHE A 242 -10.66 -3.56 -1.51
CA PHE A 242 -9.97 -4.36 -2.51
C PHE A 242 -10.46 -4.03 -3.92
N THR A 243 -9.64 -3.33 -4.69
CA THR A 243 -9.95 -2.85 -6.05
C THR A 243 -10.46 -3.96 -6.96
N ASP A 244 -9.74 -5.09 -7.01
CA ASP A 244 -10.04 -6.20 -7.91
C ASP A 244 -11.28 -7.00 -7.52
N LEU A 245 -11.69 -6.91 -6.25
CA LEU A 245 -12.87 -7.62 -5.74
C LEU A 245 -14.13 -6.73 -5.78
N GLY A 246 -13.97 -5.42 -5.95
CA GLY A 246 -15.08 -4.48 -5.84
C GLY A 246 -15.65 -4.41 -4.42
N LEU A 247 -14.87 -4.73 -3.39
CA LEU A 247 -15.30 -4.82 -2.00
C LEU A 247 -14.73 -3.68 -1.16
N PHE A 248 -15.59 -2.80 -0.69
CA PHE A 248 -15.23 -1.55 -0.02
C PHE A 248 -16.00 -1.31 1.26
N ILE A 249 -15.38 -0.57 2.17
CA ILE A 249 -16.02 0.03 3.35
C ILE A 249 -15.79 1.53 3.35
N ASN A 250 -16.56 2.27 4.15
CA ASN A 250 -16.27 3.67 4.41
C ASN A 250 -14.88 3.78 5.09
N THR A 251 -14.06 4.74 4.65
CA THR A 251 -12.69 4.91 5.14
C THR A 251 -12.60 5.11 6.65
N SER A 252 -13.60 5.76 7.26
CA SER A 252 -13.66 5.95 8.72
C SER A 252 -13.78 4.64 9.52
N HIS A 253 -14.14 3.54 8.87
CA HIS A 253 -14.25 2.21 9.47
C HIS A 253 -12.99 1.35 9.23
N VAL A 254 -11.96 1.88 8.56
CA VAL A 254 -10.73 1.11 8.32
C VAL A 254 -10.04 0.81 9.65
N GLY A 255 -9.90 -0.49 9.92
CA GLY A 255 -9.30 -0.99 11.14
C GLY A 255 -10.24 -1.03 12.34
N SER A 256 -11.55 -0.80 12.14
CA SER A 256 -12.57 -1.07 13.15
C SER A 256 -12.97 -2.54 13.16
N SER A 257 -13.18 -3.11 14.34
CA SER A 257 -13.73 -4.46 14.48
C SER A 257 -15.14 -4.53 13.88
N ASN A 258 -15.39 -5.63 13.17
CA ASN A 258 -16.71 -5.97 12.67
C ASN A 258 -17.66 -6.41 13.79
N TYR A 259 -17.15 -6.66 14.99
CA TYR A 259 -17.86 -7.32 16.08
C TYR A 259 -18.13 -6.38 17.26
N ASP A 260 -19.20 -6.68 18.00
CA ASP A 260 -19.65 -5.85 19.11
C ASP A 260 -18.76 -6.11 20.35
N GLU A 261 -17.79 -5.24 20.60
CA GLU A 261 -16.93 -5.30 21.80
C GLU A 261 -17.50 -4.50 22.99
N GLY A 262 -18.73 -3.97 22.89
CA GLY A 262 -19.35 -3.16 23.94
C GLY A 262 -18.87 -1.70 23.99
N PRO A 263 -19.29 -0.92 25.01
CA PRO A 263 -19.14 0.54 25.05
C PRO A 263 -17.69 1.05 25.21
N GLU A 264 -16.72 0.18 25.49
CA GLU A 264 -15.29 0.53 25.61
C GLU A 264 -14.53 0.54 24.27
N GLY A 265 -15.19 0.17 23.16
CA GLY A 265 -14.57 -0.07 21.84
C GLY A 265 -15.01 0.91 20.74
N LYS A 266 -14.97 2.23 20.98
CA LYS A 266 -15.11 3.20 19.88
C LYS A 266 -13.77 3.28 19.14
N GLU A 267 -13.53 2.31 18.29
CA GLU A 267 -12.34 2.28 17.45
C GLU A 267 -12.31 3.50 16.53
N THR A 268 -11.29 4.32 16.69
CA THR A 268 -11.06 5.49 15.87
C THR A 268 -10.20 5.12 14.67
N GLU A 269 -10.57 5.64 13.50
CA GLU A 269 -9.76 5.62 12.29
C GLU A 269 -8.33 6.08 12.60
N ARG A 270 -7.36 5.41 11.97
CA ARG A 270 -5.94 5.75 12.05
C ARG A 270 -5.68 7.13 11.47
N ASP A 271 -4.81 7.89 12.12
CA ASP A 271 -4.35 9.17 11.57
C ASP A 271 -3.33 8.97 10.44
N MET A 272 -3.08 10.04 9.68
CA MET A 272 -2.14 10.00 8.55
C MET A 272 -0.70 9.69 8.96
N THR A 273 -0.31 9.92 10.22
CA THR A 273 1.02 9.50 10.74
C THR A 273 1.10 7.98 10.84
N GLN A 274 0.07 7.32 11.38
CA GLN A 274 -0.02 5.87 11.43
C GLN A 274 -0.10 5.26 10.02
N MET A 275 -0.88 5.89 9.13
CA MET A 275 -1.03 5.43 7.74
C MET A 275 0.28 5.49 6.95
N GLN A 276 1.12 6.51 7.17
CA GLN A 276 2.44 6.59 6.55
C GLN A 276 3.28 5.35 6.85
N GLY A 277 3.26 4.83 8.08
CA GLY A 277 4.02 3.62 8.43
C GLY A 277 3.53 2.34 7.75
N ILE A 278 2.24 2.25 7.43
CA ILE A 278 1.69 1.16 6.61
C ILE A 278 2.18 1.29 5.17
N MET A 279 1.99 2.48 4.59
CA MET A 279 2.30 2.79 3.18
C MET A 279 3.79 2.71 2.84
N THR A 280 4.68 2.74 3.84
CA THR A 280 6.13 2.76 3.65
C THR A 280 6.87 1.66 4.39
N SER A 281 6.16 0.60 4.74
CA SER A 281 6.72 -0.59 5.39
C SER A 281 7.87 -1.24 4.61
N ALA A 282 8.05 -0.98 3.31
CA ALA A 282 9.23 -1.42 2.54
C ALA A 282 10.54 -0.75 2.98
N ILE A 283 10.46 0.48 3.50
CA ILE A 283 11.62 1.25 4.02
C ILE A 283 11.88 0.89 5.49
N ALA A 284 11.06 0.02 6.07
CA ALA A 284 11.12 -0.32 7.47
C ALA A 284 11.92 -1.60 7.75
N ASP A 285 12.95 -1.91 6.97
CA ASP A 285 13.99 -2.88 7.36
C ASP A 285 14.83 -2.34 8.53
N GLU A 286 15.44 -3.25 9.31
CA GLU A 286 16.12 -2.93 10.59
C GLU A 286 17.23 -1.88 10.42
N GLU A 287 18.02 -1.95 9.35
CA GLU A 287 19.11 -1.01 9.05
C GLU A 287 18.58 0.37 8.61
N SER A 288 17.47 0.41 7.86
CA SER A 288 16.79 1.65 7.50
C SER A 288 16.20 2.37 8.70
N MET A 289 15.47 1.66 9.56
CA MET A 289 14.87 2.29 10.75
C MET A 289 15.96 2.89 11.63
N LEU A 290 17.06 2.16 11.87
CA LEU A 290 18.28 2.61 12.56
C LEU A 290 18.86 3.93 12.03
N PHE A 291 18.81 4.15 10.71
CA PHE A 291 19.30 5.39 10.09
C PHE A 291 18.44 6.60 10.45
N TYR A 292 17.12 6.42 10.51
CA TYR A 292 16.16 7.51 10.76
C TYR A 292 15.94 7.81 12.24
N PHE A 293 16.42 6.95 13.14
CA PHE A 293 16.44 7.22 14.56
C PHE A 293 17.32 8.44 14.89
N PRO A 294 16.85 9.42 15.67
CA PRO A 294 17.68 10.51 16.18
C PRO A 294 18.96 10.01 16.85
N ASP A 295 20.08 10.72 16.74
CA ASP A 295 21.38 10.24 17.26
C ASP A 295 21.34 9.83 18.74
N TRP A 296 20.53 10.51 19.56
CA TRP A 296 20.33 10.18 20.97
C TRP A 296 19.59 8.83 21.18
N THR A 297 18.81 8.36 20.21
CA THR A 297 18.15 7.04 20.24
C THR A 297 19.03 5.92 19.68
N LYS A 298 20.08 6.22 18.90
CA LYS A 298 20.95 5.20 18.28
C LYS A 298 21.72 4.37 19.30
N GLY A 299 22.06 4.91 20.48
CA GLY A 299 22.65 4.14 21.57
C GLY A 299 21.68 3.10 22.17
N LEU A 300 20.39 3.44 22.21
CA LEU A 300 19.32 2.57 22.68
C LEU A 300 19.00 1.48 21.66
N VAL A 301 18.82 1.88 20.40
CA VAL A 301 18.48 0.97 19.31
C VAL A 301 19.69 0.10 18.95
N GLY A 302 20.92 0.60 18.99
CA GLY A 302 22.14 -0.21 18.82
C GLY A 302 22.29 -1.30 19.89
N SER A 303 21.85 -1.03 21.12
CA SER A 303 21.79 -2.04 22.19
C SER A 303 20.68 -3.06 21.93
N VAL A 304 19.53 -2.63 21.41
CA VAL A 304 18.39 -3.48 21.04
C VAL A 304 18.69 -4.34 19.81
N THR A 305 19.31 -3.82 18.76
CA THR A 305 19.65 -4.53 17.51
C THR A 305 20.83 -5.47 17.71
N THR A 306 21.81 -5.10 18.56
CA THR A 306 22.83 -6.05 19.04
C THR A 306 22.20 -7.19 19.84
N ALA A 307 21.11 -6.92 20.56
CA ALA A 307 20.40 -7.95 21.30
C ALA A 307 19.44 -8.78 20.43
N LEU A 308 18.83 -8.19 19.40
CA LEU A 308 18.00 -8.85 18.38
C LEU A 308 18.82 -9.75 17.46
N SER A 309 19.96 -9.28 16.95
CA SER A 309 20.91 -10.11 16.18
C SER A 309 21.48 -11.27 17.01
N LYS A 310 21.68 -11.08 18.32
CA LYS A 310 21.96 -12.19 19.25
C LYS A 310 20.75 -13.13 19.40
N MET A 311 19.53 -12.61 19.46
CA MET A 311 18.29 -13.39 19.51
C MET A 311 18.01 -14.17 18.22
N GLU A 312 18.32 -13.65 17.05
CA GLU A 312 18.16 -14.32 15.76
C GLU A 312 19.16 -15.48 15.59
N ASN A 313 20.40 -15.27 16.04
CA ASN A 313 21.39 -16.35 16.16
C ASN A 313 20.99 -17.40 17.20
N MET A 314 20.26 -17.02 18.25
CA MET A 314 19.68 -17.94 19.24
C MET A 314 18.39 -18.63 18.75
N LYS A 315 17.63 -18.02 17.85
CA LYS A 315 16.40 -18.57 17.24
C LYS A 315 16.70 -19.79 16.33
N LYS A 316 17.91 -19.86 15.78
CA LYS A 316 18.46 -21.06 15.13
C LYS A 316 18.74 -22.22 16.10
N SER A 317 18.67 -21.98 17.40
CA SER A 317 18.98 -22.93 18.48
C SER A 317 17.80 -23.06 19.46
N LEU A 318 16.70 -23.65 18.98
CA LEU A 318 15.62 -24.33 19.72
C LEU A 318 14.74 -23.51 20.70
N ASP A 319 13.45 -23.85 20.69
CA ASP A 319 12.28 -23.32 21.42
C ASP A 319 12.33 -23.31 22.99
N GLY A 320 13.52 -23.27 23.60
CA GLY A 320 13.69 -23.29 25.06
C GLY A 320 14.32 -22.03 25.68
N ILE A 321 14.84 -21.08 24.90
CA ILE A 321 15.73 -20.00 25.40
C ILE A 321 15.09 -18.60 25.27
N LEU A 322 13.75 -18.53 25.16
CA LEU A 322 13.04 -17.26 24.97
C LEU A 322 13.14 -16.30 26.18
N GLU A 323 13.35 -16.81 27.41
CA GLU A 323 13.38 -15.94 28.60
C GLU A 323 14.75 -15.34 28.95
N GLN A 324 15.87 -15.99 28.60
CA GLN A 324 17.20 -15.45 28.88
C GLN A 324 17.62 -14.33 27.90
N GLY A 325 17.12 -14.38 26.65
CA GLY A 325 17.33 -13.30 25.67
C GLY A 325 16.58 -12.02 26.06
N ARG A 326 15.36 -12.18 26.59
CA ARG A 326 14.50 -11.09 27.04
C ARG A 326 15.12 -10.31 28.20
N GLN A 327 15.69 -10.98 29.22
CA GLN A 327 16.35 -10.30 30.34
C GLN A 327 17.55 -9.43 29.93
N LYS A 328 18.39 -9.91 28.99
CA LYS A 328 19.62 -9.20 28.57
C LYS A 328 19.36 -7.93 27.75
N VAL A 329 18.20 -7.84 27.10
CA VAL A 329 17.74 -6.63 26.39
C VAL A 329 17.08 -5.67 27.37
N MET A 330 16.30 -6.20 28.31
CA MET A 330 15.47 -5.40 29.21
C MET A 330 16.29 -4.67 30.27
N GLU A 331 17.38 -5.23 30.78
CA GLU A 331 18.18 -4.62 31.86
C GLU A 331 18.78 -3.25 31.50
N PRO A 332 19.48 -3.09 30.35
CA PRO A 332 20.04 -1.78 29.95
C PRO A 332 18.96 -0.75 29.62
N LEU A 333 17.83 -1.21 29.07
CA LEU A 333 16.67 -0.38 28.73
C LEU A 333 15.93 0.12 29.97
N GLN A 334 15.77 -0.75 30.98
CA GLN A 334 15.21 -0.40 32.28
C GLN A 334 16.10 0.63 32.98
N THR A 335 17.42 0.37 33.03
CA THR A 335 18.41 1.28 33.60
C THR A 335 18.39 2.67 32.93
N TRP A 336 18.20 2.72 31.61
CA TRP A 336 18.07 3.98 30.89
C TRP A 336 16.71 4.67 31.12
N SER A 337 15.61 3.92 31.13
CA SER A 337 14.29 4.44 31.51
C SER A 337 14.33 5.08 32.89
N ASP A 338 15.04 4.46 33.83
CA ASP A 338 15.21 4.95 35.21
C ASP A 338 16.15 6.17 35.30
N SER A 339 16.95 6.46 34.26
CA SER A 339 17.87 7.61 34.18
C SER A 339 17.23 8.90 33.67
N LEU A 340 16.00 8.83 33.13
CA LEU A 340 15.24 10.00 32.72
C LEU A 340 14.67 10.69 33.98
N SER A 341 14.87 12.00 34.10
CA SER A 341 14.37 12.79 35.24
C SER A 341 12.89 12.52 35.51
N GLU A 342 12.53 12.21 36.76
CA GLU A 342 11.17 11.84 37.17
C GLU A 342 10.11 12.80 36.60
N GLY A 343 9.17 12.25 35.83
CA GLY A 343 8.11 13.03 35.19
C GLY A 343 7.32 12.21 34.15
N PRO A 344 6.30 12.82 33.49
CA PRO A 344 5.43 12.16 32.52
C PRO A 344 6.16 11.45 31.35
N VAL A 345 7.40 11.87 31.07
CA VAL A 345 8.26 11.32 30.03
C VAL A 345 8.79 9.92 30.40
N GLN A 346 9.06 9.66 31.69
CA GLN A 346 9.56 8.37 32.16
C GLN A 346 8.51 7.26 32.01
N GLU A 347 7.26 7.54 32.39
CA GLU A 347 6.15 6.59 32.21
C GLU A 347 5.89 6.29 30.73
N GLN A 348 5.95 7.31 29.87
CA GLN A 348 5.80 7.15 28.42
C GLN A 348 6.90 6.27 27.82
N VAL A 349 8.15 6.47 28.27
CA VAL A 349 9.31 5.69 27.83
C VAL A 349 9.23 4.23 28.29
N SER A 350 8.86 3.99 29.55
CA SER A 350 8.66 2.63 30.08
C SER A 350 7.61 1.86 29.28
N TRP A 351 6.50 2.51 28.94
CA TRP A 351 5.44 1.91 28.13
C TRP A 351 5.90 1.59 26.70
N MET A 352 6.67 2.48 26.06
CA MET A 352 7.28 2.24 24.75
C MET A 352 8.22 1.03 24.77
N ILE A 353 9.03 0.88 25.82
CA ILE A 353 9.96 -0.25 25.98
C ILE A 353 9.18 -1.55 26.15
N GLN A 354 8.17 -1.56 27.03
CA GLN A 354 7.39 -2.76 27.35
C GLN A 354 6.57 -3.28 26.16
N LYS A 355 6.01 -2.39 25.32
CA LYS A 355 5.22 -2.80 24.14
C LYS A 355 6.00 -2.82 22.83
N GLY A 356 6.93 -1.90 22.63
CA GLY A 356 7.70 -1.79 21.40
C GLY A 356 8.70 -2.93 21.21
N LEU A 357 9.40 -3.37 22.27
CA LEU A 357 10.42 -4.42 22.15
C LEU A 357 9.87 -5.79 21.74
N PRO A 358 8.77 -6.30 22.32
CA PRO A 358 8.17 -7.56 21.86
C PRO A 358 7.71 -7.50 20.40
N MET A 359 7.24 -6.34 19.93
CA MET A 359 6.77 -6.16 18.54
C MET A 359 7.89 -6.28 17.52
N ILE A 360 9.09 -5.81 17.86
CA ILE A 360 10.28 -5.99 17.02
C ILE A 360 10.62 -7.48 16.85
N GLY A 361 10.33 -8.32 17.85
CA GLY A 361 10.53 -9.78 17.76
C GLY A 361 9.63 -10.51 16.76
N ASN A 362 8.42 -10.00 16.51
CA ASN A 362 7.44 -10.61 15.60
C ASN A 362 7.47 -9.99 14.18
N TRP A 363 8.02 -8.79 14.04
CA TRP A 363 8.17 -8.07 12.76
C TRP A 363 6.87 -7.97 11.93
N GLU A 364 5.75 -7.75 12.60
CA GLU A 364 4.44 -7.61 11.95
C GLU A 364 4.10 -6.14 11.70
N TRP A 365 3.78 -5.83 10.44
CA TRP A 365 3.46 -4.49 9.95
C TRP A 365 2.04 -4.43 9.42
N GLY A 366 1.39 -3.29 9.64
CA GLY A 366 0.09 -2.94 9.07
C GLY A 366 -1.04 -3.90 9.39
N THR A 367 -0.96 -4.56 10.54
CA THR A 367 -2.04 -5.38 11.08
C THR A 367 -3.28 -4.50 11.28
N THR A 368 -4.39 -4.89 10.67
CA THR A 368 -5.65 -4.15 10.77
C THR A 368 -6.82 -5.12 10.74
N GLU A 369 -7.90 -4.74 11.43
CA GLU A 369 -9.14 -5.53 11.43
C GLU A 369 -9.61 -5.82 10.00
N ASN A 370 -10.00 -7.08 9.78
CA ASN A 370 -10.45 -7.53 8.48
C ASN A 370 -11.96 -7.43 8.36
N PHE A 371 -12.42 -6.41 7.62
CA PHE A 371 -13.84 -6.23 7.38
C PHE A 371 -14.48 -7.35 6.54
N LEU A 372 -13.68 -8.22 5.90
CA LEU A 372 -14.11 -9.36 5.09
C LEU A 372 -13.93 -10.72 5.78
N TYR A 373 -13.50 -10.76 7.04
CA TYR A 373 -13.33 -12.02 7.76
C TYR A 373 -14.68 -12.73 7.89
N GLN A 374 -14.75 -13.98 7.39
CA GLN A 374 -15.98 -14.77 7.31
C GLN A 374 -17.16 -14.08 6.60
N TYR A 375 -16.88 -13.14 5.69
CA TYR A 375 -17.93 -12.40 5.00
C TYR A 375 -18.73 -13.29 4.03
N PRO A 376 -20.04 -13.48 4.25
CA PRO A 376 -20.85 -14.40 3.43
C PRO A 376 -21.34 -13.75 2.13
N GLY A 377 -21.19 -12.44 1.97
CA GLY A 377 -21.84 -11.69 0.92
C GLY A 377 -21.18 -11.80 -0.46
N ALA A 378 -19.94 -12.30 -0.56
CA ALA A 378 -19.21 -12.38 -1.81
C ALA A 378 -18.18 -13.52 -1.78
N GLU A 379 -17.75 -13.96 -2.97
CA GLU A 379 -16.62 -14.88 -3.11
C GLU A 379 -15.31 -14.13 -2.81
N VAL A 380 -14.77 -14.36 -1.62
CA VAL A 380 -13.55 -13.71 -1.14
C VAL A 380 -12.43 -14.75 -1.05
N PRO A 381 -11.25 -14.52 -1.67
CA PRO A 381 -10.11 -15.43 -1.60
C PRO A 381 -9.72 -15.80 -0.17
N SER A 382 -9.28 -17.04 0.05
CA SER A 382 -8.96 -17.55 1.39
C SER A 382 -7.88 -16.76 2.13
N CYS A 383 -6.91 -16.15 1.43
CA CYS A 383 -5.92 -15.25 2.05
C CYS A 383 -6.50 -13.96 2.65
N ILE A 384 -7.79 -13.71 2.42
CA ILE A 384 -8.54 -12.61 3.01
C ILE A 384 -9.61 -13.20 3.92
N SER A 385 -10.52 -14.03 3.41
CA SER A 385 -11.69 -14.49 4.18
C SER A 385 -11.36 -15.40 5.37
N GLY A 386 -10.23 -16.11 5.33
CA GLY A 386 -9.76 -17.00 6.39
C GLY A 386 -8.97 -16.31 7.51
N GLU A 387 -8.74 -15.01 7.40
CA GLU A 387 -7.83 -14.27 8.29
C GLU A 387 -8.60 -13.23 9.11
N GLU A 388 -8.52 -13.28 10.44
CA GLU A 388 -9.21 -12.29 11.30
C GLU A 388 -8.65 -10.87 11.13
N HIS A 389 -7.37 -10.77 10.74
CA HIS A 389 -6.68 -9.52 10.49
C HIS A 389 -5.99 -9.51 9.12
N LEU A 390 -6.10 -8.37 8.43
CA LEU A 390 -5.32 -8.04 7.24
C LEU A 390 -3.91 -7.60 7.64
N GLN A 391 -2.94 -7.86 6.77
CA GLN A 391 -1.58 -7.32 6.89
C GLN A 391 -1.32 -6.41 5.70
N LEU A 392 -1.64 -5.12 5.84
CA LEU A 392 -1.45 -4.14 4.78
C LEU A 392 -0.01 -3.65 4.77
N ILE A 393 0.65 -3.71 3.61
CA ILE A 393 2.05 -3.29 3.46
C ILE A 393 2.22 -2.43 2.20
N ASP A 394 3.40 -1.83 2.07
CA ASP A 394 3.78 -0.93 0.98
C ASP A 394 3.48 -1.56 -0.40
N GLY A 395 2.67 -0.87 -1.20
CA GLY A 395 2.29 -1.31 -2.54
C GLY A 395 3.48 -1.43 -3.50
N GLY A 396 4.56 -0.69 -3.26
CA GLY A 396 5.79 -0.76 -4.03
C GLY A 396 6.50 -2.11 -3.96
N LEU A 397 6.13 -2.98 -3.00
CA LEU A 397 6.60 -4.36 -2.92
C LEU A 397 5.96 -5.27 -3.96
N MET A 398 4.81 -4.89 -4.52
CA MET A 398 4.13 -5.63 -5.58
C MET A 398 4.39 -5.03 -6.96
N MET A 399 4.14 -3.74 -7.11
CA MET A 399 4.39 -2.98 -8.33
C MET A 399 4.73 -1.56 -7.90
N ASN A 400 5.82 -1.01 -8.42
CA ASN A 400 6.35 0.25 -7.90
C ASN A 400 5.54 1.49 -8.34
N MET A 401 4.35 1.33 -8.91
CA MET A 401 3.37 2.38 -9.21
C MET A 401 1.94 1.84 -9.08
N PRO A 402 0.97 2.70 -8.75
CA PRO A 402 -0.41 2.29 -8.52
C PRO A 402 -1.23 2.22 -9.82
N PHE A 403 -0.80 1.49 -10.86
CA PHE A 403 -1.62 1.33 -12.07
C PHE A 403 -3.01 0.70 -11.83
N PRO A 404 -3.15 -0.38 -11.04
CA PRO A 404 -4.41 -1.12 -10.89
C PRO A 404 -5.69 -0.32 -10.59
N PRO A 405 -5.70 0.64 -9.63
CA PRO A 405 -6.87 1.50 -9.39
C PRO A 405 -7.29 2.37 -10.59
N PHE A 406 -6.42 2.60 -11.57
CA PHE A 406 -6.71 3.47 -12.72
C PHE A 406 -7.00 2.70 -14.01
N LEU A 407 -6.85 1.38 -14.02
CA LEU A 407 -7.08 0.58 -15.22
C LEU A 407 -8.55 0.10 -15.34
N GLY A 408 -9.20 0.50 -16.43
CA GLY A 408 -10.56 0.11 -16.80
C GLY A 408 -11.64 1.10 -16.35
N GLU A 409 -12.89 0.64 -16.38
CA GLU A 409 -14.08 1.50 -16.38
C GLU A 409 -14.39 2.21 -15.05
N LYS A 410 -13.77 1.81 -13.92
CA LYS A 410 -14.08 2.40 -12.61
C LYS A 410 -13.81 3.91 -12.61
N ARG A 411 -12.63 4.32 -13.07
CA ARG A 411 -12.21 5.72 -13.18
C ARG A 411 -12.15 6.22 -14.61
N ASP A 412 -12.16 5.29 -15.57
CA ASP A 412 -12.21 5.59 -17.00
C ASP A 412 -11.14 6.63 -17.38
N ALA A 413 -9.90 6.34 -17.01
CA ALA A 413 -8.80 7.30 -17.19
C ALA A 413 -8.41 7.38 -18.67
N ASP A 414 -8.41 8.58 -19.22
CA ASP A 414 -7.99 8.84 -20.60
C ASP A 414 -6.47 9.02 -20.72
N LEU A 415 -5.86 9.60 -19.67
CA LEU A 415 -4.44 9.94 -19.63
C LEU A 415 -3.83 9.60 -18.27
N LEU A 416 -2.81 8.76 -18.27
CA LEU A 416 -2.00 8.42 -17.11
C LEU A 416 -0.61 9.05 -17.26
N ILE A 417 -0.25 9.96 -16.36
CA ILE A 417 1.09 10.52 -16.26
C ILE A 417 1.86 9.73 -15.20
N ALA A 418 2.73 8.83 -15.64
CA ALA A 418 3.52 7.94 -14.81
C ALA A 418 4.91 8.54 -14.52
N LEU A 419 5.14 8.93 -13.27
CA LEU A 419 6.40 9.54 -12.81
C LEU A 419 7.31 8.45 -12.21
N ASP A 420 8.26 7.94 -13.00
CA ASP A 420 9.20 6.90 -12.55
C ASP A 420 10.47 7.51 -11.95
N SER A 421 10.41 7.71 -10.64
CA SER A 421 11.50 8.21 -9.80
C SER A 421 12.01 7.13 -8.84
N GLY A 422 11.66 5.87 -9.12
CA GLY A 422 12.01 4.70 -8.34
C GLY A 422 13.49 4.35 -8.39
N SER A 423 13.84 3.17 -7.89
CA SER A 423 15.20 2.59 -8.03
C SER A 423 15.18 1.26 -8.76
N SER A 424 14.05 0.91 -9.37
CA SER A 424 13.97 -0.19 -10.32
C SER A 424 14.64 0.21 -11.64
N GLN A 425 14.93 -0.76 -12.50
CA GLN A 425 15.42 -0.47 -13.83
C GLN A 425 14.35 0.35 -14.59
N THR A 426 14.79 1.29 -15.43
CA THR A 426 13.89 2.07 -16.29
C THR A 426 12.95 1.13 -17.05
N PHE A 427 11.66 1.47 -17.09
CA PHE A 427 10.57 0.70 -17.70
C PHE A 427 10.17 -0.61 -16.99
N GLU A 428 10.89 -1.06 -15.97
CA GLU A 428 10.54 -2.29 -15.23
C GLU A 428 9.10 -2.21 -14.72
N THR A 429 8.77 -1.14 -13.99
CA THR A 429 7.41 -0.90 -13.46
C THR A 429 6.35 -0.82 -14.56
N LEU A 430 6.69 -0.22 -15.71
CA LEU A 430 5.76 -0.09 -16.84
C LEU A 430 5.49 -1.47 -17.48
N THR A 431 6.52 -2.32 -17.61
CA THR A 431 6.36 -3.70 -18.11
C THR A 431 5.59 -4.58 -17.12
N GLU A 432 5.80 -4.42 -15.81
CA GLU A 432 4.99 -5.09 -14.78
C GLU A 432 3.52 -4.67 -14.87
N ALA A 433 3.25 -3.40 -15.11
CA ALA A 433 1.89 -2.88 -15.29
C ALA A 433 1.20 -3.46 -16.53
N ARG A 434 1.92 -3.56 -17.67
CA ARG A 434 1.43 -4.23 -18.88
C ARG A 434 1.07 -5.69 -18.61
N ASP A 435 1.95 -6.42 -17.93
CA ASP A 435 1.76 -7.85 -17.66
C ASP A 435 0.62 -8.08 -16.66
N TYR A 436 0.49 -7.22 -15.65
CA TYR A 436 -0.66 -7.18 -14.75
C TYR A 436 -1.95 -6.92 -15.52
N ALA A 437 -1.99 -5.89 -16.37
CA ALA A 437 -3.17 -5.53 -17.14
C ALA A 437 -3.61 -6.69 -18.04
N LYS A 438 -2.67 -7.34 -18.73
CA LYS A 438 -2.93 -8.54 -19.54
C LYS A 438 -3.51 -9.68 -18.71
N ALA A 439 -2.93 -9.98 -17.55
CA ALA A 439 -3.41 -11.05 -16.66
C ALA A 439 -4.81 -10.76 -16.10
N MET A 440 -5.10 -9.49 -15.81
CA MET A 440 -6.38 -9.02 -15.28
C MET A 440 -7.40 -8.65 -16.37
N LYS A 441 -7.06 -8.83 -17.65
CA LYS A 441 -7.87 -8.45 -18.82
C LYS A 441 -8.33 -6.99 -18.77
N LYS A 442 -7.42 -6.10 -18.39
CA LYS A 442 -7.62 -4.65 -18.35
C LYS A 442 -7.07 -4.00 -19.62
N PRO A 443 -7.70 -2.91 -20.10
CA PRO A 443 -7.20 -2.17 -21.24
C PRO A 443 -5.88 -1.50 -20.87
N PHE A 444 -4.88 -1.60 -21.76
CA PHE A 444 -3.55 -1.05 -21.57
C PHE A 444 -2.89 -0.87 -22.94
N PRO A 445 -2.26 0.28 -23.22
CA PRO A 445 -1.71 0.57 -24.54
C PRO A 445 -0.55 -0.38 -24.91
N GLU A 446 -0.34 -0.55 -26.20
CA GLU A 446 0.82 -1.27 -26.70
C GLU A 446 2.12 -0.54 -26.30
N ILE A 447 3.08 -1.29 -25.75
CA ILE A 447 4.42 -0.77 -25.44
C ILE A 447 5.36 -1.21 -26.55
N ASP A 448 5.92 -0.23 -27.25
CA ASP A 448 6.93 -0.43 -28.30
C ASP A 448 8.23 -1.01 -27.74
N ASP A 449 8.84 -1.97 -28.45
CA ASP A 449 10.10 -2.64 -28.10
C ASP A 449 11.30 -1.68 -27.97
N ARG A 450 11.22 -0.44 -28.47
CA ARG A 450 12.22 0.62 -28.28
C ARG A 450 12.60 0.82 -26.80
N ILE A 451 11.68 0.54 -25.87
CA ILE A 451 11.96 0.66 -24.43
C ILE A 451 13.12 -0.26 -23.99
N PHE A 452 13.35 -1.38 -24.67
CA PHE A 452 14.42 -2.32 -24.34
C PHE A 452 15.79 -1.83 -24.83
N GLU A 453 15.80 -1.07 -25.92
CA GLU A 453 16.99 -0.45 -26.51
C GLU A 453 17.40 0.81 -25.74
N GLU A 454 16.42 1.59 -25.27
CA GLU A 454 16.65 2.90 -24.65
C GLU A 454 16.70 2.88 -23.12
N LYS A 455 16.49 1.73 -22.46
CA LYS A 455 16.43 1.63 -20.99
C LYS A 455 17.65 2.18 -20.24
N ASP A 456 18.84 2.06 -20.81
CA ASP A 456 20.11 2.48 -20.19
C ASP A 456 20.41 3.96 -20.46
N TRP A 457 19.76 4.55 -21.47
CA TRP A 457 19.89 5.95 -21.83
C TRP A 457 18.53 6.49 -22.29
N PRO A 458 17.57 6.67 -21.38
CA PRO A 458 16.20 6.96 -21.78
C PRO A 458 16.00 8.44 -22.09
N GLU A 459 15.16 8.76 -23.07
CA GLU A 459 14.59 10.09 -23.27
C GLU A 459 13.87 10.62 -22.01
N ASP A 460 13.61 11.92 -21.99
CA ASP A 460 12.94 12.60 -20.87
C ASP A 460 11.46 12.23 -20.73
N CYS A 461 10.82 11.81 -21.81
CA CYS A 461 9.41 11.46 -21.82
C CYS A 461 9.07 10.46 -22.95
N TYR A 462 8.12 9.57 -22.67
CA TYR A 462 7.57 8.61 -23.62
C TYR A 462 6.05 8.69 -23.63
N VAL A 463 5.47 8.71 -24.82
CA VAL A 463 4.01 8.63 -25.00
C VAL A 463 3.67 7.28 -25.63
N PHE A 464 2.80 6.54 -24.95
CA PHE A 464 2.19 5.30 -25.44
C PHE A 464 0.69 5.56 -25.63
N GLU A 465 0.29 5.77 -26.89
CA GLU A 465 -1.08 6.12 -27.24
C GLU A 465 -2.03 4.93 -27.03
N GLY A 466 -3.09 5.17 -26.25
CA GLY A 466 -4.16 4.21 -26.04
C GLY A 466 -5.19 4.24 -27.16
N LYS A 467 -5.82 3.10 -27.43
CA LYS A 467 -6.96 2.96 -28.35
C LYS A 467 -8.24 2.65 -27.58
N GLU A 468 -9.37 3.17 -28.06
CA GLU A 468 -10.70 2.91 -27.49
C GLU A 468 -10.78 3.19 -25.97
N LYS A 469 -10.77 2.13 -25.14
CA LYS A 469 -10.84 2.19 -23.67
C LYS A 469 -9.46 2.14 -22.99
N GLU A 470 -8.39 2.08 -23.77
CA GLU A 470 -7.03 2.11 -23.24
C GLU A 470 -6.64 3.54 -22.91
N PRO A 471 -6.06 3.77 -21.71
CA PRO A 471 -5.49 5.07 -21.40
C PRO A 471 -4.28 5.34 -22.30
N THR A 472 -4.08 6.60 -22.66
CA THR A 472 -2.76 7.05 -23.10
C THR A 472 -1.84 7.15 -21.88
N ILE A 473 -0.62 6.64 -21.98
CA ILE A 473 0.38 6.71 -20.90
C ILE A 473 1.51 7.65 -21.31
N VAL A 474 1.72 8.68 -20.50
CA VAL A 474 2.91 9.54 -20.53
C VAL A 474 3.84 9.05 -19.43
N TYR A 475 4.95 8.41 -19.81
CA TYR A 475 5.94 7.86 -18.88
C TYR A 475 7.17 8.78 -18.82
N ILE A 476 7.53 9.19 -17.60
CA ILE A 476 8.61 10.16 -17.35
C ILE A 476 9.63 9.52 -16.41
N PRO A 477 10.80 9.08 -16.91
CA PRO A 477 11.89 8.59 -16.08
C PRO A 477 12.66 9.74 -15.42
N LEU A 478 13.05 9.55 -14.16
CA LEU A 478 13.76 10.57 -13.38
C LEU A 478 15.15 10.89 -13.93
N PHE A 479 15.92 9.88 -14.35
CA PHE A 479 17.25 10.08 -14.94
C PHE A 479 17.16 9.81 -16.43
N ASN A 480 17.53 10.80 -17.24
CA ASN A 480 17.31 10.78 -18.68
C ASN A 480 18.32 11.64 -19.44
N ARG A 481 18.27 11.61 -20.78
CA ARG A 481 19.19 12.33 -21.69
C ARG A 481 19.18 13.85 -21.51
N HIS A 482 18.11 14.41 -20.92
CA HIS A 482 18.00 15.85 -20.71
C HIS A 482 18.69 16.32 -19.42
N ASN A 483 18.74 15.48 -18.39
CA ASN A 483 19.28 15.84 -17.08
C ASN A 483 20.53 15.05 -16.65
N CYS A 484 21.03 14.18 -17.51
CA CYS A 484 22.30 13.48 -17.39
C CYS A 484 23.14 13.73 -18.65
N LYS A 485 24.47 13.64 -18.53
CA LYS A 485 25.40 13.91 -19.62
C LYS A 485 25.56 12.73 -20.58
N ASP A 486 25.62 11.53 -20.04
CA ASP A 486 25.88 10.29 -20.76
C ASP A 486 25.32 9.06 -20.03
N VAL A 487 25.35 7.91 -20.73
CA VAL A 487 24.87 6.61 -20.24
C VAL A 487 25.48 6.27 -18.89
N GLU A 488 26.77 6.55 -18.73
CA GLU A 488 27.53 6.32 -17.51
C GLU A 488 26.97 7.12 -16.33
N GLU A 489 26.56 8.38 -16.51
CA GLU A 489 25.93 9.20 -15.47
C GLU A 489 24.55 8.65 -15.08
N VAL A 490 23.71 8.23 -16.04
CA VAL A 490 22.42 7.57 -15.74
C VAL A 490 22.65 6.31 -14.91
N GLN A 491 23.56 5.44 -15.35
CA GLN A 491 23.88 4.21 -14.64
C GLN A 491 24.46 4.48 -13.25
N ALA A 492 25.31 5.50 -13.10
CA ALA A 492 25.88 5.88 -11.81
C ALA A 492 24.79 6.38 -10.83
N LYS A 493 23.90 7.27 -11.29
CA LYS A 493 22.77 7.77 -10.48
C LYS A 493 21.77 6.68 -10.14
N MET A 494 21.43 5.80 -11.10
CA MET A 494 20.59 4.63 -10.87
C MET A 494 21.22 3.66 -9.87
N LYS A 495 22.54 3.43 -9.97
CA LYS A 495 23.28 2.59 -9.02
C LYS A 495 23.34 3.24 -7.64
N GLU A 496 23.46 4.55 -7.52
CA GLU A 496 23.36 5.25 -6.24
C GLU A 496 21.96 5.10 -5.62
N ALA A 497 20.92 5.27 -6.43
CA ALA A 497 19.53 5.04 -6.03
C ALA A 497 19.27 3.59 -5.60
N SER A 498 19.91 2.61 -6.27
CA SER A 498 19.74 1.17 -6.07
C SER A 498 20.65 0.57 -4.99
N ARG A 499 21.83 1.14 -4.73
CA ARG A 499 22.75 0.71 -3.66
C ARG A 499 22.12 0.82 -2.28
N ARG A 500 21.14 1.71 -2.11
CA ARG A 500 20.33 1.82 -0.89
C ARG A 500 19.27 0.72 -0.75
N ARG A 501 19.05 -0.10 -1.81
CA ARG A 501 18.14 -1.27 -1.87
C ARG A 501 18.88 -2.60 -1.69
N HIS A 502 20.11 -2.75 -2.18
CA HIS A 502 20.84 -4.03 -2.22
C HIS A 502 21.70 -4.38 -0.99
N LYS A 503 21.85 -3.49 -0.01
CA LYS A 503 22.33 -3.92 1.32
C LYS A 503 21.29 -4.73 2.11
N LYS A 504 20.08 -4.93 1.56
CA LYS A 504 18.83 -5.19 2.30
C LYS A 504 17.98 -6.32 1.71
N MET A 505 18.60 -7.38 1.21
CA MET A 505 17.95 -8.69 1.09
C MET A 505 18.80 -9.75 1.75
#